data_AF-A0A7K1TKR4-F1
#
_entry.id   AF-A0A7K1TKR4-F1
#
_cell.length_a   1.000
_cell.length_b   1.000
_cell.length_c   1.000
_cell.angle_alpha   90.00
_cell.angle_beta   90.00
_cell.angle_gamma   90.00
#
_symmetry.space_group_name_H-M   'P 1'
#
loop_
_entity.id
_entity.type
_entity.pdbx_description
1 polymer ?
#
loop_
_entity_poly.entity_id
_entity_poly.type
_entity_poly.pdbx_seq_one_letter_code
_entity_poly.pdbx_strand_id
1 'polypeptide(L)'
;MRYDLLKRLDATDPLAQLFNSYLQGLSTLAIMAEPSYNTMAEVSTLYSGSGPAKHRNHLRHSARRYYELTVLRNSLHDIHRHVVEAIALLEGFFAAYDGDLLRYAIERRFKSIDEYGSDDESDWYRNPEVADATATDAWQVVYKDDEESLAYYTLHADLAYHFGSDNRGEHIGTSGPEAFYPYTALVQQQSAFSFRKMLEGVTGKEVTITRLAEDGSQIPLSLADHIEDEMNEDIRSNHLVLRFDTVLAMCAELGRRFPTYPADQVSTYQLLLTCLQDVREVRIAGQPPF
;
A
#
# COMPACT_ATOMS: atom_id res chain seq x y z
N MET A 1 -0.77 -18.27 -18.96
CA MET A 1 -0.16 -17.07 -18.36
C MET A 1 -0.85 -16.91 -17.01
N ARG A 2 -0.18 -17.23 -15.90
CA ARG A 2 -0.78 -17.09 -14.55
C ARG A 2 -0.87 -15.60 -14.23
N TYR A 3 -2.04 -15.13 -13.82
CA TYR A 3 -2.15 -13.77 -13.28
C TYR A 3 -1.46 -13.77 -11.92
N ASP A 4 -0.47 -12.91 -11.74
CA ASP A 4 0.25 -12.80 -10.46
C ASP A 4 -0.67 -12.10 -9.44
N LEU A 5 -1.52 -12.91 -8.79
CA LEU A 5 -2.57 -12.43 -7.88
C LEU A 5 -1.99 -11.51 -6.80
N LEU A 6 -0.78 -11.82 -6.33
CA LEU A 6 -0.03 -11.07 -5.35
C LEU A 6 1.19 -10.41 -5.99
N LYS A 7 0.98 -9.68 -7.10
CA LYS A 7 2.02 -8.86 -7.73
C LYS A 7 2.75 -8.04 -6.65
N ARG A 8 4.09 -8.08 -6.71
CA ARG A 8 4.96 -7.33 -5.81
C ARG A 8 4.99 -5.85 -6.16
N LEU A 9 5.26 -5.02 -5.16
CA LEU A 9 5.66 -3.63 -5.37
C LEU A 9 7.04 -3.62 -6.03
N ASP A 10 7.19 -2.82 -7.09
CA ASP A 10 8.44 -2.70 -7.86
C ASP A 10 9.51 -1.87 -7.11
N ALA A 11 9.10 -1.14 -6.06
CA ALA A 11 9.98 -0.32 -5.25
C ALA A 11 10.91 -1.14 -4.33
N THR A 12 12.07 -0.58 -4.00
CA THR A 12 13.13 -1.25 -3.23
C THR A 12 13.30 -0.71 -1.82
N ASP A 13 12.49 0.26 -1.38
CA ASP A 13 12.53 0.80 -0.03
C ASP A 13 12.06 -0.23 1.03
N PRO A 14 12.43 -0.05 2.31
CA PRO A 14 12.13 -1.03 3.36
C PRO A 14 10.64 -1.33 3.54
N LEU A 15 9.76 -0.34 3.38
CA LEU A 15 8.31 -0.55 3.45
C LEU A 15 7.81 -1.44 2.31
N ALA A 16 8.26 -1.20 1.08
CA ALA A 16 7.97 -2.09 -0.05
C ALA A 16 8.47 -3.53 0.21
N GLN A 17 9.67 -3.69 0.77
CA GLN A 17 10.22 -5.01 1.11
C GLN A 17 9.38 -5.73 2.19
N LEU A 18 8.91 -4.99 3.21
CA LEU A 18 8.03 -5.51 4.24
C LEU A 18 6.70 -6.00 3.64
N PHE A 19 6.05 -5.18 2.83
CA PHE A 19 4.79 -5.54 2.17
C PHE A 19 4.96 -6.71 1.18
N ASN A 20 6.05 -6.73 0.42
CA ASN A 20 6.37 -7.85 -0.47
C ASN A 20 6.63 -9.15 0.31
N SER A 21 7.28 -9.08 1.47
CA SER A 21 7.51 -10.24 2.34
C SER A 21 6.19 -10.75 2.92
N TYR A 22 5.30 -9.85 3.34
CA TYR A 22 3.96 -10.20 3.80
C TYR A 22 3.12 -10.86 2.69
N LEU A 23 3.11 -10.29 1.49
CA LEU A 23 2.45 -10.88 0.32
C LEU A 23 3.02 -12.25 -0.04
N GLN A 24 4.34 -12.44 0.08
CA GLN A 24 4.97 -13.74 -0.12
C GLN A 24 4.49 -14.79 0.89
N GLY A 25 4.27 -14.41 2.15
CA GLY A 25 3.67 -15.28 3.17
C GLY A 25 2.26 -15.77 2.80
N LEU A 26 1.54 -15.04 1.95
CA LEU A 26 0.22 -15.41 1.45
C LEU A 26 0.24 -16.23 0.14
N SER A 27 1.42 -16.57 -0.38
CA SER A 27 1.57 -17.27 -1.68
C SER A 27 0.84 -18.61 -1.74
N THR A 28 0.87 -19.42 -0.68
CA THR A 28 0.13 -20.69 -0.61
C THR A 28 -1.37 -20.47 -0.74
N LEU A 29 -1.91 -19.44 -0.08
CA LEU A 29 -3.32 -19.07 -0.18
C LEU A 29 -3.67 -18.59 -1.60
N ALA A 30 -2.78 -17.84 -2.24
CA ALA A 30 -2.97 -17.38 -3.62
C ALA A 30 -3.08 -18.55 -4.61
N ILE A 31 -2.24 -19.58 -4.46
CA ILE A 31 -2.30 -20.80 -5.28
C ILE A 31 -3.67 -21.50 -5.12
N MET A 32 -4.22 -21.53 -3.91
CA MET A 32 -5.52 -22.15 -3.65
C MET A 32 -6.72 -21.29 -4.06
N ALA A 33 -6.53 -19.97 -4.08
CA ALA A 33 -7.57 -19.01 -4.44
C ALA A 33 -7.71 -18.83 -5.97
N GLU A 34 -6.66 -19.13 -6.74
CA GLU A 34 -6.70 -19.04 -8.21
C GLU A 34 -7.79 -19.97 -8.77
N PRO A 35 -8.79 -19.45 -9.51
CA PRO A 35 -9.81 -20.29 -10.11
C PRO A 35 -9.18 -21.22 -11.15
N SER A 36 -9.25 -22.54 -10.93
CA SER A 36 -8.61 -23.56 -11.76
C SER A 36 -9.41 -23.99 -13.00
N TYR A 37 -10.46 -23.24 -13.38
CA TYR A 37 -11.37 -23.64 -14.46
C TYR A 37 -10.78 -23.26 -15.82
N ASN A 38 -10.65 -24.25 -16.70
CA ASN A 38 -9.88 -24.14 -17.94
C ASN A 38 -10.69 -23.51 -19.09
N THR A 39 -12.02 -23.35 -18.96
CA THR A 39 -12.84 -22.73 -20.01
C THR A 39 -13.95 -21.81 -19.46
N MET A 40 -14.29 -20.77 -20.24
CA MET A 40 -15.44 -19.90 -19.96
C MET A 40 -16.78 -20.65 -20.00
N ALA A 41 -16.85 -21.75 -20.76
CA ALA A 41 -18.02 -22.62 -20.79
C ALA A 41 -18.26 -23.25 -19.42
N GLU A 42 -17.25 -23.88 -18.81
CA GLU A 42 -17.34 -24.49 -17.47
C GLU A 42 -17.73 -23.47 -16.40
N VAL A 43 -17.16 -22.27 -16.47
CA VAL A 43 -17.49 -21.17 -15.57
C VAL A 43 -18.95 -20.75 -15.74
N SER A 44 -19.42 -20.56 -16.98
CA SER A 44 -20.80 -20.20 -17.29
C SER A 44 -21.81 -21.22 -16.75
N THR A 45 -21.56 -22.53 -16.91
CA THR A 45 -22.43 -23.60 -16.41
C THR A 45 -22.53 -23.64 -14.89
N LEU A 46 -21.47 -23.19 -14.19
CA LEU A 46 -21.45 -23.10 -12.73
C LEU A 46 -22.19 -21.83 -12.24
N TYR A 47 -22.05 -20.70 -12.94
CA TYR A 47 -22.78 -19.47 -12.64
C TYR A 47 -24.27 -19.56 -12.97
N SER A 48 -24.66 -20.28 -14.03
CA SER A 48 -26.06 -20.53 -14.41
C SER A 48 -26.78 -21.49 -13.45
N GLY A 49 -26.09 -22.01 -12.43
CA GLY A 49 -26.66 -22.90 -11.43
C GLY A 49 -26.87 -24.35 -11.91
N SER A 50 -26.46 -24.66 -13.15
CA SER A 50 -26.68 -25.95 -13.81
C SER A 50 -25.65 -27.00 -13.40
N GLY A 51 -24.53 -26.59 -12.80
CA GLY A 51 -23.48 -27.50 -12.31
C GLY A 51 -23.70 -28.08 -10.90
N PRO A 52 -22.91 -29.10 -10.51
CA PRO A 52 -23.01 -29.75 -9.19
C PRO A 52 -22.85 -28.73 -8.05
N ALA A 53 -23.69 -28.82 -7.01
CA ALA A 53 -23.66 -27.88 -5.87
C ALA A 53 -22.28 -27.78 -5.20
N LYS A 54 -21.56 -28.90 -5.08
CA LYS A 54 -20.18 -28.94 -4.54
C LYS A 54 -19.21 -28.07 -5.35
N HIS A 55 -19.32 -28.09 -6.68
CA HIS A 55 -18.43 -27.32 -7.57
C HIS A 55 -18.78 -25.84 -7.55
N ARG A 56 -20.07 -25.50 -7.44
CA ARG A 56 -20.53 -24.10 -7.29
C ARG A 56 -20.08 -23.48 -5.97
N ASN A 57 -20.13 -24.24 -4.86
CA ASN A 57 -19.66 -23.77 -3.56
C ASN A 57 -18.15 -23.56 -3.53
N HIS A 58 -17.39 -24.48 -4.15
CA HIS A 58 -15.94 -24.33 -4.31
C HIS A 58 -15.60 -23.08 -5.13
N LEU A 59 -16.23 -22.88 -6.29
CA LEU A 59 -16.04 -21.70 -7.13
C LEU A 59 -16.33 -20.40 -6.36
N ARG A 60 -17.44 -20.33 -5.62
CA ARG A 60 -17.79 -19.16 -4.79
C ARG A 60 -16.73 -18.88 -3.73
N HIS A 61 -16.22 -19.92 -3.07
CA HIS A 61 -15.20 -19.78 -2.04
C HIS A 61 -13.87 -19.29 -2.64
N SER A 62 -13.40 -19.89 -3.75
CA SER A 62 -12.20 -19.47 -4.46
C SER A 62 -12.33 -18.04 -5.01
N ALA A 63 -13.47 -17.71 -5.64
CA ALA A 63 -13.73 -16.35 -6.16
C ALA A 63 -13.74 -15.29 -5.06
N ARG A 64 -14.34 -15.58 -3.90
CA ARG A 64 -14.30 -14.69 -2.74
C ARG A 64 -12.85 -14.46 -2.28
N ARG A 65 -12.07 -15.52 -2.09
CA ARG A 65 -10.66 -15.41 -1.67
C ARG A 65 -9.81 -14.66 -2.69
N TYR A 66 -10.03 -14.90 -3.97
CA TYR A 66 -9.38 -14.16 -5.06
C TYR A 66 -9.65 -12.66 -4.96
N TYR A 67 -10.92 -12.27 -4.76
CA TYR A 67 -11.29 -10.86 -4.61
C TYR A 67 -10.67 -10.24 -3.36
N GLU A 68 -10.76 -10.92 -2.21
CA GLU A 68 -10.21 -10.40 -0.96
C GLU A 68 -8.67 -10.22 -1.05
N LEU A 69 -7.95 -11.15 -1.68
CA LEU A 69 -6.50 -11.02 -1.93
C LEU A 69 -6.16 -9.89 -2.90
N THR A 70 -7.00 -9.66 -3.90
CA THR A 70 -6.83 -8.54 -4.84
C THR A 70 -6.99 -7.20 -4.12
N VAL A 71 -8.01 -7.08 -3.27
CA VAL A 71 -8.23 -5.88 -2.44
C VAL A 71 -7.06 -5.68 -1.49
N LEU A 72 -6.66 -6.71 -0.75
CA LEU A 72 -5.52 -6.64 0.16
C LEU A 72 -4.26 -6.15 -0.56
N ARG A 73 -3.94 -6.74 -1.72
CA ARG A 73 -2.79 -6.32 -2.52
C ARG A 73 -2.89 -4.85 -2.91
N ASN A 74 -4.03 -4.42 -3.45
CA ASN A 74 -4.22 -3.02 -3.87
C ASN A 74 -4.06 -2.07 -2.68
N SER A 75 -4.68 -2.36 -1.54
CA SER A 75 -4.54 -1.55 -0.34
C SER A 75 -3.08 -1.39 0.09
N LEU A 76 -2.26 -2.44 0.04
CA LEU A 76 -0.83 -2.32 0.36
C LEU A 76 -0.05 -1.48 -0.66
N HIS A 77 -0.39 -1.58 -1.94
CA HIS A 77 0.22 -0.74 -2.99
C HIS A 77 -0.15 0.73 -2.82
N ASP A 78 -1.43 1.00 -2.56
CA ASP A 78 -1.93 2.36 -2.40
C ASP A 78 -1.37 2.99 -1.12
N ILE A 79 -1.36 2.27 0.02
CA ILE A 79 -0.74 2.77 1.26
C ILE A 79 0.73 3.13 1.02
N HIS A 80 1.50 2.25 0.37
CA HIS A 80 2.90 2.53 0.04
C HIS A 80 3.03 3.77 -0.83
N ARG A 81 2.24 3.85 -1.92
CA ARG A 81 2.23 5.01 -2.82
C ARG A 81 1.93 6.29 -2.05
N HIS A 82 0.88 6.33 -1.24
CA HIS A 82 0.50 7.53 -0.50
C HIS A 82 1.57 7.95 0.50
N VAL A 83 2.24 7.01 1.19
CA VAL A 83 3.39 7.32 2.07
C VAL A 83 4.52 7.97 1.27
N VAL A 84 4.92 7.37 0.14
CA VAL A 84 6.02 7.87 -0.69
C VAL A 84 5.71 9.23 -1.30
N GLU A 85 4.50 9.41 -1.83
CA GLU A 85 4.08 10.68 -2.42
C GLU A 85 3.96 11.80 -1.38
N ALA A 86 3.44 11.51 -0.17
CA ALA A 86 3.39 12.48 0.91
C ALA A 86 4.80 12.91 1.38
N ILE A 87 5.75 11.97 1.45
CA ILE A 87 7.16 12.29 1.73
C ILE A 87 7.73 13.18 0.62
N ALA A 88 7.53 12.81 -0.65
CA ALA A 88 8.05 13.58 -1.78
C ALA A 88 7.46 15.00 -1.82
N LEU A 89 6.18 15.16 -1.49
CA LEU A 89 5.53 16.47 -1.37
C LEU A 89 6.18 17.32 -0.27
N LEU A 90 6.40 16.75 0.90
CA LEU A 90 7.05 17.44 2.03
C LEU A 90 8.51 17.79 1.74
N GLU A 91 9.28 16.86 1.17
CA GLU A 91 10.67 17.10 0.77
C GLU A 91 10.76 18.20 -0.31
N GLY A 92 9.86 18.15 -1.31
CA GLY A 92 9.74 19.20 -2.33
C GLY A 92 9.37 20.55 -1.74
N PHE A 93 8.44 20.58 -0.78
CA PHE A 93 8.07 21.79 -0.05
C PHE A 93 9.27 22.42 0.65
N PHE A 94 10.01 21.65 1.46
CA PHE A 94 11.17 22.18 2.18
C PHE A 94 12.31 22.58 1.24
N ALA A 95 12.51 21.88 0.13
CA ALA A 95 13.58 22.16 -0.82
C ALA A 95 13.32 23.40 -1.70
N ALA A 96 12.07 23.61 -2.13
CA ALA A 96 11.74 24.70 -3.06
C ALA A 96 11.30 25.99 -2.37
N TYR A 97 10.71 25.89 -1.17
CA TYR A 97 10.08 27.01 -0.48
C TYR A 97 10.72 27.33 0.87
N ASP A 98 11.76 26.60 1.30
CA ASP A 98 12.46 26.81 2.58
C ASP A 98 11.53 26.82 3.81
N GLY A 99 10.37 26.15 3.72
CA GLY A 99 9.34 26.13 4.76
C GLY A 99 8.35 27.30 4.72
N ASP A 100 8.38 28.16 3.70
CA ASP A 100 7.41 29.25 3.53
C ASP A 100 6.05 28.74 3.01
N LEU A 101 5.09 28.58 3.93
CA LEU A 101 3.74 28.09 3.63
C LEU A 101 2.94 29.07 2.76
N LEU A 102 3.13 30.38 2.93
CA LEU A 102 2.41 31.39 2.16
C LEU A 102 2.90 31.38 0.72
N ARG A 103 4.23 31.38 0.52
CA ARG A 103 4.82 31.27 -0.80
C ARG A 103 4.40 29.98 -1.52
N TYR A 104 4.39 28.85 -0.81
CA TYR A 104 3.87 27.59 -1.36
C TYR A 104 2.43 27.74 -1.86
N ALA A 105 1.53 28.26 -1.02
CA ALA A 105 0.12 28.37 -1.38
C ALA A 105 -0.11 29.29 -2.58
N ILE A 106 0.61 30.42 -2.65
CA ILE A 106 0.56 31.34 -3.78
C ILE A 106 1.02 30.64 -5.06
N GLU A 107 2.23 30.07 -5.07
CA GLU A 107 2.78 29.41 -6.28
C GLU A 107 1.92 28.20 -6.70
N ARG A 108 1.37 27.45 -5.74
CA ARG A 108 0.46 26.34 -6.00
C ARG A 108 -0.85 26.80 -6.65
N ARG A 109 -1.43 27.91 -6.18
CA ARG A 109 -2.61 28.53 -6.80
C ARG A 109 -2.31 28.95 -8.24
N PHE A 110 -1.20 29.67 -8.46
CA PHE A 110 -0.77 30.06 -9.80
C PHE A 110 -0.68 28.86 -10.73
N LYS A 111 0.04 27.82 -10.32
CA LYS A 111 0.19 26.60 -11.11
C LYS A 111 -1.13 25.89 -11.39
N SER A 112 -2.02 25.79 -10.39
CA SER A 112 -3.30 25.11 -10.56
C SER A 112 -4.23 25.85 -11.52
N ILE A 113 -4.31 27.17 -11.44
CA ILE A 113 -5.14 27.97 -12.34
C ILE A 113 -4.57 27.98 -13.76
N ASP A 114 -3.24 28.04 -13.89
CA ASP A 114 -2.56 27.94 -15.19
C ASP A 114 -2.80 26.58 -15.87
N GLU A 115 -2.78 25.49 -15.10
CA GLU A 115 -2.93 24.12 -15.63
C GLU A 115 -4.39 23.71 -15.88
N TYR A 116 -5.32 24.10 -15.00
CA TYR A 116 -6.70 23.62 -15.02
C TYR A 116 -7.75 24.71 -15.31
N GLY A 117 -7.34 25.98 -15.37
CA GLY A 117 -8.25 27.11 -15.48
C GLY A 117 -8.88 27.52 -14.14
N SER A 118 -9.65 28.61 -14.17
CA SER A 118 -10.53 29.03 -13.08
C SER A 118 -11.84 29.54 -13.66
N ASP A 119 -12.95 29.20 -13.01
CA ASP A 119 -14.29 29.71 -13.31
C ASP A 119 -14.54 31.11 -12.72
N ASP A 120 -13.64 31.60 -11.86
CA ASP A 120 -13.71 32.95 -11.29
C ASP A 120 -13.00 33.95 -12.22
N GLU A 121 -13.78 34.85 -12.84
CA GLU A 121 -13.25 35.91 -13.71
C GLU A 121 -12.25 36.83 -12.97
N SER A 122 -12.35 36.94 -11.63
CA SER A 122 -11.43 37.75 -10.82
C SER A 122 -10.04 37.14 -10.67
N ASP A 123 -9.85 35.87 -11.08
CA ASP A 123 -8.56 35.21 -11.07
C ASP A 123 -7.69 35.60 -12.27
N TRP A 124 -8.24 36.29 -13.26
CA TRP A 124 -7.57 36.64 -14.50
C TRP A 124 -7.48 38.15 -14.67
N TYR A 125 -6.32 38.62 -15.14
CA TYR A 125 -6.19 39.98 -15.65
C TYR A 125 -5.64 39.96 -17.07
N ARG A 126 -6.14 40.89 -17.88
CA ARG A 126 -5.70 41.05 -19.25
C ARG A 126 -4.37 41.80 -19.28
N ASN A 127 -3.36 41.22 -19.93
CA ASN A 127 -2.12 41.90 -20.22
C ASN A 127 -2.35 42.97 -21.32
N PRO A 128 -2.21 44.27 -21.02
CA PRO A 128 -2.45 45.33 -21.99
C PRO A 128 -1.42 45.39 -23.13
N GLU A 129 -0.28 44.73 -22.99
CA GLU A 129 0.78 44.68 -24.01
C GLU A 129 0.46 43.71 -25.15
N VAL A 130 -0.51 42.81 -24.96
CA VAL A 130 -0.96 41.84 -25.98
C VAL A 130 -2.16 42.42 -26.72
N ALA A 131 -1.91 42.86 -27.97
CA ALA A 131 -2.93 43.50 -28.81
C ALA A 131 -4.11 42.58 -29.16
N ASP A 132 -3.84 41.29 -29.34
CA ASP A 132 -4.87 40.28 -29.61
C ASP A 132 -5.45 39.74 -28.29
N ALA A 133 -6.70 40.11 -28.00
CA ALA A 133 -7.42 39.67 -26.80
C ALA A 133 -7.73 38.16 -26.78
N THR A 134 -7.55 37.46 -27.91
CA THR A 134 -7.81 36.03 -28.07
C THR A 134 -6.54 35.16 -27.99
N ALA A 135 -5.37 35.79 -27.92
CA ALA A 135 -4.12 35.07 -27.71
C ALA A 135 -4.08 34.45 -26.31
N THR A 136 -3.51 33.25 -26.18
CA THR A 136 -3.34 32.54 -24.90
C THR A 136 -2.58 33.38 -23.88
N ASP A 137 -1.62 34.19 -24.33
CA ASP A 137 -0.75 34.99 -23.45
C ASP A 137 -1.39 36.32 -23.04
N ALA A 138 -2.60 36.62 -23.55
CA ALA A 138 -3.33 37.85 -23.24
C ALA A 138 -3.90 37.84 -21.82
N TRP A 139 -4.03 36.68 -21.19
CA TRP A 139 -4.60 36.51 -19.85
C TRP A 139 -3.56 35.94 -18.90
N GLN A 140 -3.41 36.57 -17.75
CA GLN A 140 -2.48 36.16 -16.71
C GLN A 140 -3.21 36.01 -15.39
N VAL A 141 -2.73 35.08 -14.56
CA VAL A 141 -3.33 34.83 -13.25
C VAL A 141 -3.01 36.01 -12.32
N VAL A 142 -4.03 36.49 -11.61
CA VAL A 142 -3.90 37.56 -10.63
C VAL A 142 -3.20 37.05 -9.39
N TYR A 143 -2.23 37.82 -8.89
CA TYR A 143 -1.62 37.58 -7.58
C TYR A 143 -2.64 37.86 -6.48
N LYS A 144 -2.89 36.86 -5.63
CA LYS A 144 -3.73 36.94 -4.43
C LYS A 144 -2.97 36.28 -3.27
N ASP A 145 -2.95 36.93 -2.12
CA ASP A 145 -2.31 36.47 -0.89
C ASP A 145 -3.25 36.43 0.33
N ASP A 146 -4.54 36.66 0.10
CA ASP A 146 -5.58 36.55 1.11
C ASP A 146 -5.94 35.08 1.42
N GLU A 147 -6.34 34.85 2.67
CA GLU A 147 -6.64 33.51 3.20
C GLU A 147 -7.77 32.80 2.44
N GLU A 148 -8.80 33.54 2.02
CA GLU A 148 -9.97 32.99 1.31
C GLU A 148 -9.56 32.44 -0.06
N SER A 149 -8.78 33.20 -0.82
CA SER A 149 -8.28 32.79 -2.14
C SER A 149 -7.28 31.64 -2.08
N LEU A 150 -6.58 31.47 -0.94
CA LEU A 150 -5.54 30.46 -0.76
C LEU A 150 -6.01 29.18 -0.04
N ALA A 151 -7.23 29.15 0.50
CA ALA A 151 -7.72 28.09 1.39
C ALA A 151 -7.53 26.66 0.83
N TYR A 152 -7.70 26.47 -0.47
CA TYR A 152 -7.58 25.16 -1.14
C TYR A 152 -6.18 24.82 -1.67
N TYR A 153 -5.25 25.77 -1.64
CA TYR A 153 -3.90 25.63 -2.20
C TYR A 153 -2.84 25.45 -1.12
N THR A 154 -3.27 25.23 0.13
CA THR A 154 -2.36 25.03 1.25
C THR A 154 -1.68 23.66 1.18
N LEU A 155 -0.48 23.57 1.75
CA LEU A 155 0.21 22.29 1.91
C LEU A 155 -0.63 21.27 2.71
N HIS A 156 -1.40 21.75 3.68
CA HIS A 156 -2.33 20.91 4.44
C HIS A 156 -3.39 20.27 3.54
N ALA A 157 -3.98 21.03 2.62
CA ALA A 157 -4.99 20.53 1.69
C ALA A 157 -4.41 19.50 0.72
N ASP A 158 -3.23 19.77 0.14
CA ASP A 158 -2.55 18.81 -0.73
C ASP A 158 -2.19 17.51 0.04
N LEU A 159 -1.72 17.62 1.29
CA LEU A 159 -1.40 16.44 2.12
C LEU A 159 -2.65 15.65 2.52
N ALA A 160 -3.78 16.31 2.75
CA ALA A 160 -5.02 15.66 3.18
C ALA A 160 -5.48 14.56 2.21
N TYR A 161 -5.19 14.72 0.91
CA TYR A 161 -5.43 13.70 -0.11
C TYR A 161 -4.79 12.35 0.25
N HIS A 162 -3.60 12.34 0.85
CA HIS A 162 -2.88 11.10 1.19
C HIS A 162 -3.37 10.41 2.46
N PHE A 163 -4.06 11.14 3.35
CA PHE A 163 -4.61 10.60 4.61
C PHE A 163 -6.06 10.13 4.46
N GLY A 164 -6.77 10.57 3.42
CA GLY A 164 -8.11 10.12 3.04
C GLY A 164 -9.22 10.53 4.02
N SER A 165 -10.40 10.83 3.49
CA SER A 165 -11.64 11.02 4.27
C SER A 165 -12.53 9.77 4.30
N ASP A 166 -12.18 8.75 3.51
CA ASP A 166 -13.10 7.71 3.08
C ASP A 166 -12.75 6.32 3.65
N ASN A 167 -13.78 5.52 3.91
CA ASN A 167 -13.70 4.15 4.43
C ASN A 167 -13.09 3.11 3.45
N ARG A 168 -12.39 3.53 2.39
CA ARG A 168 -11.87 2.63 1.35
C ARG A 168 -10.59 1.89 1.76
N GLY A 169 -9.91 2.34 2.82
CA GLY A 169 -8.79 1.59 3.40
C GLY A 169 -7.46 1.67 2.64
N GLU A 170 -7.40 2.48 1.58
CA GLU A 170 -6.25 2.60 0.65
C GLU A 170 -5.30 3.76 1.01
N HIS A 171 -5.72 4.68 1.88
CA HIS A 171 -4.96 5.87 2.27
C HIS A 171 -4.26 5.69 3.62
N ILE A 172 -3.33 6.60 3.95
CA ILE A 172 -2.58 6.56 5.20
C ILE A 172 -3.53 6.65 6.39
N GLY A 173 -3.61 5.54 7.14
CA GLY A 173 -4.39 5.44 8.36
C GLY A 173 -5.86 5.07 8.19
N THR A 174 -6.29 4.75 6.97
CA THR A 174 -7.67 4.28 6.70
C THR A 174 -7.86 2.77 6.93
N SER A 175 -6.80 1.96 6.86
CA SER A 175 -6.80 0.55 7.28
C SER A 175 -5.79 0.31 8.40
N GLY A 176 -6.28 -0.09 9.58
CA GLY A 176 -5.44 -0.55 10.68
C GLY A 176 -5.13 -2.05 10.60
N PRO A 177 -4.32 -2.58 11.54
CA PRO A 177 -4.00 -4.01 11.64
C PRO A 177 -5.24 -4.93 11.65
N GLU A 178 -6.34 -4.47 12.26
CA GLU A 178 -7.59 -5.20 12.34
C GLU A 178 -8.22 -5.52 10.97
N ALA A 179 -8.01 -4.66 9.96
CA ALA A 179 -8.51 -4.89 8.61
C ALA A 179 -7.80 -6.07 7.91
N PHE A 180 -6.55 -6.35 8.31
CA PHE A 180 -5.72 -7.42 7.74
C PHE A 180 -5.68 -8.69 8.60
N TYR A 181 -6.26 -8.65 9.82
CA TYR A 181 -6.18 -9.74 10.81
C TYR A 181 -6.41 -11.16 10.26
N PRO A 182 -7.44 -11.43 9.40
CA PRO A 182 -7.66 -12.78 8.88
C PRO A 182 -6.50 -13.32 8.04
N TYR A 183 -5.74 -12.44 7.38
CA TYR A 183 -4.57 -12.80 6.56
C TYR A 183 -3.29 -12.78 7.38
N THR A 184 -3.17 -11.84 8.30
CA THR A 184 -2.05 -11.75 9.23
C THR A 184 -1.93 -13.03 10.06
N ALA A 185 -3.05 -13.59 10.52
CA ALA A 185 -3.05 -14.88 11.22
C ALA A 185 -2.51 -16.03 10.36
N LEU A 186 -2.73 -16.00 9.04
CA LEU A 186 -2.23 -17.01 8.11
C LEU A 186 -0.72 -16.85 7.86
N VAL A 187 -0.25 -15.62 7.72
CA VAL A 187 1.19 -15.32 7.61
C VAL A 187 1.90 -15.72 8.91
N GLN A 188 1.29 -15.44 10.07
CA GLN A 188 1.85 -15.83 11.36
C GLN A 188 2.00 -17.35 11.52
N GLN A 189 1.05 -18.12 10.97
CA GLN A 189 0.99 -19.58 11.07
C GLN A 189 1.55 -20.27 9.82
N GLN A 190 2.45 -19.63 9.09
CA GLN A 190 2.94 -20.12 7.79
C GLN A 190 3.55 -21.53 7.88
N SER A 191 4.27 -21.86 8.96
CA SER A 191 4.84 -23.20 9.18
C SER A 191 3.75 -24.28 9.34
N ALA A 192 2.58 -23.93 9.86
CA ALA A 192 1.45 -24.84 10.06
C ALA A 192 0.66 -25.06 8.76
N PHE A 193 0.63 -24.05 7.88
CA PHE A 193 -0.04 -24.09 6.56
C PHE A 193 0.93 -24.31 5.40
N SER A 194 2.12 -24.84 5.66
CA SER A 194 3.09 -25.15 4.61
C SER A 194 2.50 -26.19 3.64
N PHE A 195 2.80 -26.02 2.35
CA PHE A 195 2.32 -26.93 1.30
C PHE A 195 2.67 -28.39 1.59
N ARG A 196 3.81 -28.61 2.28
CA ARG A 196 4.22 -29.91 2.82
C ARG A 196 3.19 -30.50 3.77
N LYS A 197 2.86 -29.82 4.87
CA LYS A 197 1.90 -30.33 5.86
C LYS A 197 0.51 -30.55 5.25
N MET A 198 0.14 -29.71 4.28
CA MET A 198 -1.07 -29.91 3.47
C MET A 198 -1.01 -31.21 2.64
N LEU A 199 0.10 -31.47 1.95
CA LEU A 199 0.31 -32.71 1.20
C LEU A 199 0.36 -33.94 2.10
N GLU A 200 1.03 -33.86 3.25
CA GLU A 200 1.08 -34.94 4.24
C GLU A 200 -0.32 -35.25 4.76
N GLY A 201 -1.11 -34.22 5.10
CA GLY A 201 -2.50 -34.37 5.53
C GLY A 201 -3.43 -34.99 4.46
N VAL A 202 -3.18 -34.72 3.18
CA VAL A 202 -3.98 -35.27 2.06
C VAL A 202 -3.53 -36.68 1.67
N THR A 203 -2.23 -36.93 1.64
CA THR A 203 -1.66 -38.19 1.14
C THR A 203 -1.47 -39.25 2.23
N GLY A 204 -1.46 -38.84 3.50
CA GLY A 204 -1.14 -39.67 4.65
C GLY A 204 0.31 -40.17 4.67
N LYS A 205 1.18 -39.59 3.84
CA LYS A 205 2.59 -39.97 3.71
C LYS A 205 3.46 -38.81 4.12
N GLU A 206 4.45 -39.08 4.96
CA GLU A 206 5.46 -38.10 5.35
C GLU A 206 6.31 -37.73 4.13
N VAL A 207 6.47 -36.43 3.87
CA VAL A 207 7.25 -35.93 2.74
C VAL A 207 8.68 -35.74 3.23
N THR A 208 9.60 -36.57 2.73
CA THR A 208 11.03 -36.45 3.05
C THR A 208 11.62 -35.24 2.34
N ILE A 209 12.07 -34.23 3.11
CA ILE A 209 12.82 -33.10 2.55
C ILE A 209 14.28 -33.53 2.41
N THR A 210 14.87 -33.21 1.26
CA THR A 210 16.29 -33.41 1.00
C THR A 210 16.97 -32.09 0.76
N ARG A 211 18.18 -31.94 1.32
CA ARG A 211 19.12 -30.86 1.03
C ARG A 211 20.05 -31.29 -0.10
N LEU A 212 20.37 -30.37 -1.00
CA LEU A 212 21.46 -30.59 -1.95
C LEU A 212 22.81 -30.38 -1.25
N ALA A 213 23.69 -31.38 -1.30
CA ALA A 213 25.07 -31.27 -0.86
C ALA A 213 25.96 -30.60 -1.92
N GLU A 214 27.18 -30.21 -1.56
CA GLU A 214 28.14 -29.56 -2.48
C GLU A 214 28.53 -30.45 -3.66
N ASP A 215 28.42 -31.77 -3.53
CA ASP A 215 28.65 -32.75 -4.59
C ASP A 215 27.41 -33.00 -5.48
N GLY A 216 26.30 -32.29 -5.21
CA GLY A 216 25.03 -32.43 -5.91
C GLY A 216 24.17 -33.60 -5.44
N SER A 217 24.60 -34.38 -4.45
CA SER A 217 23.79 -35.45 -3.86
C SER A 217 22.65 -34.91 -2.99
N GLN A 218 21.55 -35.65 -2.91
CA GLN A 218 20.40 -35.30 -2.08
C GLN A 218 20.53 -35.99 -0.72
N ILE A 219 20.72 -35.22 0.34
CA ILE A 219 20.82 -35.70 1.71
C ILE A 219 19.48 -35.46 2.41
N PRO A 220 18.81 -36.48 2.95
CA PRO A 220 17.59 -36.27 3.74
C PRO A 220 17.90 -35.45 4.98
N LEU A 221 17.11 -34.41 5.23
CA LEU A 221 17.20 -33.60 6.43
C LEU A 221 16.78 -34.44 7.65
N SER A 222 17.48 -34.25 8.78
CA SER A 222 17.10 -34.92 10.02
C SER A 222 15.83 -34.30 10.61
N LEU A 223 15.15 -35.03 11.51
CA LEU A 223 14.01 -34.49 12.25
C LEU A 223 14.39 -33.25 13.07
N ALA A 224 15.61 -33.22 13.61
CA ALA A 224 16.11 -32.07 14.36
C ALA A 224 16.26 -30.84 13.45
N ASP A 225 16.83 -31.00 12.25
CA ASP A 225 16.97 -29.91 11.27
C ASP A 225 15.59 -29.41 10.81
N HIS A 226 14.61 -30.32 10.63
CA HIS A 226 13.24 -29.93 10.31
C HIS A 226 12.59 -29.08 11.41
N ILE A 227 12.76 -29.46 12.68
CA ILE A 227 12.22 -28.70 13.81
C ILE A 227 12.90 -27.34 13.89
N GLU A 228 14.21 -27.27 13.69
CA GLU A 228 14.95 -26.01 13.68
C GLU A 228 14.50 -25.09 12.54
N ASP A 229 14.34 -25.62 11.33
CA ASP A 229 13.82 -24.87 10.17
C ASP A 229 12.40 -24.34 10.41
N GLU A 230 11.51 -25.17 10.96
CA GLU A 230 10.13 -24.76 11.30
C GLU A 230 10.12 -23.69 12.39
N MET A 231 10.91 -23.86 13.46
CA MET A 231 11.03 -22.85 14.53
C MET A 231 11.60 -21.53 13.99
N ASN A 232 12.58 -21.59 13.09
CA ASN A 232 13.14 -20.40 12.46
C ASN A 232 12.16 -19.73 11.48
N GLU A 233 11.31 -20.50 10.78
CA GLU A 233 10.21 -19.97 9.99
C GLU A 233 9.16 -19.28 10.87
N ASP A 234 8.79 -19.87 12.01
CA ASP A 234 7.85 -19.27 12.97
C ASP A 234 8.37 -17.98 13.56
N ILE A 235 9.65 -17.94 13.99
CA ILE A 235 10.26 -16.73 14.54
C ILE A 235 10.27 -15.62 13.48
N ARG A 236 10.66 -15.94 12.23
CA ARG A 236 10.65 -14.98 11.12
C ARG A 236 9.25 -14.48 10.81
N SER A 237 8.26 -15.37 10.77
CA SER A 237 6.86 -15.05 10.47
C SER A 237 6.24 -14.17 11.55
N ASN A 238 6.48 -14.48 12.82
CA ASN A 238 6.04 -13.66 13.95
C ASN A 238 6.66 -12.27 13.92
N HIS A 239 7.96 -12.19 13.62
CA HIS A 239 8.65 -10.90 13.51
C HIS A 239 8.15 -10.08 12.32
N LEU A 240 7.92 -10.73 11.16
CA LEU A 240 7.30 -10.09 9.99
C LEU A 240 5.92 -9.50 10.32
N VAL A 241 5.05 -10.29 10.95
CA VAL A 241 3.70 -9.87 11.37
C VAL A 241 3.76 -8.72 12.36
N LEU A 242 4.63 -8.81 13.38
CA LEU A 242 4.79 -7.74 14.37
C LEU A 242 5.18 -6.42 13.71
N ARG A 243 6.13 -6.44 12.77
CA ARG A 243 6.55 -5.24 12.04
C ARG A 243 5.44 -4.70 11.16
N PHE A 244 4.76 -5.58 10.43
CA PHE A 244 3.63 -5.22 9.57
C PHE A 244 2.52 -4.53 10.37
N ASP A 245 2.08 -5.13 11.47
CA ASP A 245 1.04 -4.55 12.33
C ASP A 245 1.50 -3.24 12.97
N THR A 246 2.77 -3.12 13.35
CA THR A 246 3.32 -1.88 13.92
C THR A 246 3.29 -0.75 12.88
N VAL A 247 3.71 -1.02 11.64
CA VAL A 247 3.68 -0.03 10.55
C VAL A 247 2.25 0.43 10.26
N LEU A 248 1.29 -0.50 10.18
CA LEU A 248 -0.12 -0.13 9.98
C LEU A 248 -0.67 0.67 11.16
N ALA A 249 -0.29 0.34 12.40
CA ALA A 249 -0.68 1.12 13.58
C ALA A 249 -0.07 2.53 13.56
N MET A 250 1.18 2.69 13.09
CA MET A 250 1.79 4.01 12.89
C MET A 250 1.01 4.82 11.85
N CYS A 251 0.66 4.22 10.71
CA CYS A 251 -0.18 4.87 9.70
C CYS A 251 -1.54 5.28 10.26
N ALA A 252 -2.21 4.41 11.01
CA ALA A 252 -3.50 4.70 11.67
C ALA A 252 -3.39 5.87 12.64
N GLU A 253 -2.34 5.90 13.47
CA GLU A 253 -2.11 7.00 14.40
C GLU A 253 -1.80 8.31 13.67
N LEU A 254 -1.05 8.28 12.56
CA LEU A 254 -0.80 9.46 11.73
C LEU A 254 -2.09 9.97 11.10
N GLY A 255 -2.91 9.10 10.50
CA GLY A 255 -4.22 9.47 9.96
C GLY A 255 -5.15 10.07 11.01
N ARG A 256 -5.11 9.57 12.25
CA ARG A 256 -5.87 10.13 13.37
C ARG A 256 -5.37 11.51 13.80
N ARG A 257 -4.05 11.75 13.78
CA ARG A 257 -3.43 13.00 14.24
C ARG A 257 -3.42 14.10 13.20
N PHE A 258 -3.26 13.76 11.92
CA PHE A 258 -3.08 14.72 10.84
C PHE A 258 -4.17 15.82 10.80
N PRO A 259 -5.49 15.52 10.95
CA PRO A 259 -6.51 16.56 10.97
C PRO A 259 -6.44 17.52 12.16
N THR A 260 -5.70 17.16 13.22
CA THR A 260 -5.53 17.99 14.42
C THR A 260 -4.29 18.87 14.36
N TYR A 261 -3.48 18.73 13.31
CA TYR A 261 -2.26 19.49 13.12
C TYR A 261 -2.56 20.93 12.71
N PRO A 262 -1.94 21.93 13.37
CA PRO A 262 -2.09 23.32 12.98
C PRO A 262 -1.51 23.54 11.58
N ALA A 263 -2.38 23.96 10.63
CA ALA A 263 -2.03 24.10 9.22
C ALA A 263 -1.00 25.21 8.94
N ASP A 264 -0.85 26.15 9.88
CA ASP A 264 0.04 27.31 9.83
C ASP A 264 1.43 27.06 10.45
N GLN A 265 1.69 25.88 11.02
CA GLN A 265 2.95 25.59 11.71
C GLN A 265 3.89 24.70 10.89
N VAL A 266 4.98 25.31 10.40
CA VAL A 266 6.04 24.64 9.62
C VAL A 266 6.67 23.45 10.36
N SER A 267 6.86 23.58 11.68
CA SER A 267 7.44 22.52 12.53
C SER A 267 6.59 21.25 12.54
N THR A 268 5.27 21.38 12.38
CA THR A 268 4.36 20.24 12.31
C THR A 268 4.58 19.42 11.04
N TYR A 269 4.86 20.07 9.91
CA TYR A 269 5.20 19.38 8.66
C TYR A 269 6.57 18.71 8.70
N GLN A 270 7.55 19.27 9.43
CA GLN A 270 8.84 18.62 9.67
C GLN A 270 8.68 17.34 10.52
N LEU A 271 7.84 17.41 11.56
CA LEU A 271 7.51 16.25 12.38
C LEU A 271 6.80 15.19 11.55
N LEU A 272 5.81 15.59 10.73
CA LEU A 272 5.10 14.68 9.85
C LEU A 272 6.03 13.97 8.86
N LEU A 273 6.95 14.72 8.23
CA LEU A 273 7.97 14.17 7.35
C LEU A 273 8.82 13.11 8.08
N THR A 274 9.28 13.43 9.30
CA THR A 274 10.06 12.49 10.12
C THR A 274 9.27 11.21 10.39
N CYS A 275 8.00 11.33 10.79
CA CYS A 275 7.16 10.16 11.07
C CYS A 275 6.88 9.32 9.82
N LEU A 276 6.63 9.95 8.67
CA LEU A 276 6.43 9.23 7.41
C LEU A 276 7.72 8.54 6.95
N GLN A 277 8.88 9.17 7.13
CA GLN A 277 10.17 8.54 6.88
C GLN A 277 10.38 7.34 7.82
N ASP A 278 10.02 7.43 9.10
CA ASP A 278 10.10 6.28 10.01
C ASP A 278 9.18 5.13 9.56
N VAL A 279 7.99 5.42 9.01
CA VAL A 279 7.12 4.43 8.37
C VAL A 279 7.79 3.80 7.14
N ARG A 280 8.32 4.61 6.20
CA ARG A 280 8.99 4.14 4.98
C ARG A 280 10.20 3.27 5.28
N GLU A 281 10.99 3.66 6.29
CA GLU A 281 12.20 2.96 6.71
C GLU A 281 11.91 1.80 7.69
N VAL A 282 10.64 1.57 8.06
CA VAL A 282 10.20 0.54 9.02
C VAL A 282 10.99 0.66 10.35
N ARG A 283 11.20 1.89 10.81
CA ARG A 283 11.94 2.20 12.03
C ARG A 283 11.03 2.07 13.24
N ILE A 284 11.18 0.98 13.96
CA ILE A 284 10.41 0.68 15.17
C ILE A 284 11.31 0.91 16.38
N ALA A 285 10.88 1.76 17.31
CA ALA A 285 11.64 2.06 18.52
C ALA A 285 11.98 0.78 19.30
N GLY A 286 13.28 0.56 19.53
CA GLY A 286 13.78 -0.60 20.27
C GLY A 286 13.92 -1.90 19.46
N GLN A 287 13.76 -1.87 18.13
CA GLN A 287 14.01 -3.02 17.25
C GLN A 287 15.19 -2.75 16.30
N PRO A 288 16.02 -3.77 15.98
CA PRO A 288 17.11 -3.61 15.02
C PRO A 288 16.57 -3.34 13.60
N PRO A 289 17.27 -2.56 12.76
CA PRO A 289 16.90 -2.40 11.34
C PRO A 289 16.93 -3.76 10.62
N PHE A 290 16.13 -3.86 9.54
CA PHE A 290 15.97 -5.07 8.73
C PHE A 290 17.28 -5.49 8.06
#